data_AF-A0A8T5NT83-F1
#
_entry.id   AF-A0A8T5NT83-F1
#
_cell.length_a   1.000
_cell.length_b   1.000
_cell.length_c   1.000
_cell.angle_alpha   90.00
_cell.angle_beta   90.00
_cell.angle_gamma   90.00
#
_symmetry.space_group_name_H-M   'P 1'
#
loop_
_entity.id
_entity.type
_entity.pdbx_description
1 polymer ?
#
loop_
_entity_poly.entity_id
_entity_poly.type
_entity_poly.pdbx_seq_one_letter_code
_entity_poly.pdbx_strand_id
1 'polypeptide(L)'
;ITNLFGAQNFRAEKKVNFIILDLNLDIQAIKDSIFNELKDKLKLDVALNMHSGSGKEHLALISALLKTGVGIRFVAMKNKEMIEV
;
A
#
# COMPACT_ATOMS: atom_id res chain seq x y z
N ILE A 1 0.05 -4.00 0.80
CA ILE A 1 -0.59 -3.89 2.13
C ILE A 1 -1.82 -4.77 2.11
N THR A 2 -2.03 -5.60 3.13
CA THR A 2 -3.13 -6.58 3.13
C THR A 2 -3.49 -7.02 4.56
N ASN A 3 -4.47 -7.90 4.71
CA ASN A 3 -4.79 -8.59 5.96
C ASN A 3 -4.17 -9.99 5.97
N LEU A 4 -4.33 -10.73 7.08
CA LEU A 4 -3.79 -12.10 7.21
C LEU A 4 -4.29 -13.05 6.12
N PHE A 5 -5.58 -12.97 5.79
CA PHE A 5 -6.18 -13.80 4.75
C PHE A 5 -5.53 -13.55 3.39
N GLY A 6 -5.34 -12.29 3.01
CA GLY A 6 -4.70 -11.92 1.75
C GLY A 6 -3.23 -12.34 1.71
N ALA A 7 -2.49 -12.19 2.80
CA ALA A 7 -1.08 -12.62 2.87
C ALA A 7 -0.91 -14.14 2.69
N GLN A 8 -1.83 -14.94 3.23
CA GLN A 8 -1.76 -16.41 3.14
C GLN A 8 -2.18 -16.95 1.75
N ASN A 9 -3.10 -16.26 1.07
CA ASN A 9 -3.65 -16.73 -0.21
C ASN A 9 -2.95 -16.11 -1.42
N PHE A 10 -2.17 -15.04 -1.25
CA PHE A 10 -1.45 -14.41 -2.35
C PHE A 10 -0.29 -15.27 -2.84
N ARG A 11 -0.27 -15.53 -4.15
CA ARG A 11 0.81 -16.25 -4.82
C ARG A 11 1.55 -15.30 -5.73
N ALA A 12 2.86 -15.18 -5.53
CA ALA A 12 3.73 -14.42 -6.41
C ALA A 12 4.97 -15.22 -6.79
N GLU A 13 5.39 -15.08 -8.03
CA GLU A 13 6.64 -15.65 -8.55
C GLU A 13 7.87 -14.95 -7.96
N LYS A 14 7.73 -13.67 -7.59
CA LYS A 14 8.79 -12.85 -7.01
C LYS A 14 8.59 -12.69 -5.51
N LYS A 15 9.70 -12.50 -4.78
CA LYS A 15 9.68 -12.18 -3.36
C LYS A 15 8.93 -10.86 -3.15
N VAL A 16 7.93 -10.90 -2.26
CA VAL A 16 7.15 -9.73 -1.86
C VAL A 16 7.22 -9.58 -0.35
N ASN A 17 7.18 -8.33 0.13
CA ASN A 17 7.05 -8.03 1.55
C ASN A 17 5.61 -7.64 1.83
N PHE A 18 4.98 -8.33 2.78
CA PHE A 18 3.64 -8.00 3.23
C PHE A 18 3.70 -7.06 4.44
N ILE A 19 2.85 -6.05 4.40
CA ILE A 19 2.48 -5.28 5.58
C ILE A 19 1.07 -5.73 5.92
N ILE A 20 0.96 -6.47 7.02
CA ILE A 20 -0.29 -7.02 7.51
C ILE A 20 -0.90 -6.00 8.47
N LEU A 21 -2.14 -5.62 8.20
CA LEU A 21 -2.89 -4.66 9.00
C LEU A 21 -4.21 -5.28 9.48
N ASP A 22 -4.69 -4.80 10.62
CA ASP A 22 -6.09 -4.97 10.99
C ASP A 22 -6.93 -3.86 10.33
N LEU A 23 -7.68 -4.24 9.30
CA LEU A 23 -8.50 -3.32 8.50
C LEU A 23 -9.83 -2.97 9.18
N ASN A 24 -10.14 -3.59 10.33
CA ASN A 24 -11.33 -3.27 11.13
C ASN A 24 -11.12 -2.04 12.02
N LEU A 25 -9.87 -1.62 12.21
CA LEU A 25 -9.53 -0.42 12.96
C LEU A 25 -10.10 0.84 12.29
N ASP A 26 -10.14 1.92 13.07
CA ASP A 26 -10.46 3.24 12.55
C ASP A 26 -9.38 3.72 11.57
N ILE A 27 -9.75 4.67 10.71
CA ILE A 27 -8.89 5.13 9.64
C ILE A 27 -7.57 5.75 10.13
N GLN A 28 -7.55 6.40 11.30
CA GLN A 28 -6.34 7.02 11.83
C GLN A 28 -5.37 5.94 12.31
N ALA A 29 -5.86 4.93 13.03
CA ALA A 29 -5.05 3.80 13.47
C ALA A 29 -4.47 3.00 12.29
N ILE A 30 -5.25 2.77 11.22
CA ILE A 30 -4.75 2.14 9.98
C ILE A 30 -3.62 2.99 9.38
N LYS A 31 -3.85 4.30 9.22
CA LYS A 31 -2.86 5.23 8.66
C LYS A 31 -1.57 5.26 9.50
N ASP A 32 -1.65 5.31 10.82
CA ASP A 32 -0.46 5.34 11.68
C ASP A 32 0.29 4.00 11.67
N SER A 33 -0.42 2.88 11.55
CA SER A 33 0.20 1.56 11.37
C SER A 33 0.97 1.49 10.05
N ILE A 34 0.38 1.95 8.95
CA ILE A 34 1.04 2.03 7.64
C ILE A 34 2.29 2.92 7.71
N PHE A 35 2.15 4.12 8.29
CA PHE A 35 3.24 5.08 8.39
C PHE A 35 4.42 4.52 9.18
N ASN A 36 4.17 3.93 10.35
CA ASN A 36 5.22 3.38 11.20
C ASN A 36 5.95 2.22 10.52
N GLU A 37 5.26 1.40 9.75
CA GLU A 37 5.86 0.30 9.01
C GLU A 37 6.68 0.74 7.79
N LEU A 38 6.38 1.91 7.21
CA LEU A 38 6.95 2.37 5.95
C LEU A 38 7.99 3.48 6.07
N LYS A 39 7.92 4.31 7.12
CA LYS A 39 8.72 5.55 7.25
C LYS A 39 10.23 5.35 7.04
N ASP A 40 10.77 4.20 7.44
CA ASP A 40 12.20 3.88 7.34
C ASP A 40 12.53 2.91 6.20
N LYS A 41 11.53 2.48 5.41
CA LYS A 41 11.68 1.48 4.33
C LYS A 41 11.57 2.07 2.93
N LEU A 42 11.06 3.29 2.79
CA LEU A 42 10.80 3.92 1.50
C LEU A 42 11.96 4.81 1.05
N LYS A 43 12.15 4.88 -0.27
CA LYS A 43 13.07 5.82 -0.93
C LYS A 43 12.32 7.09 -1.32
N LEU A 44 13.00 8.03 -1.99
CA LEU A 44 12.44 9.31 -2.46
C LEU A 44 11.14 9.16 -3.27
N ASP A 45 11.01 8.13 -4.11
CA ASP A 45 9.83 7.90 -4.95
C ASP A 45 9.26 6.48 -4.80
N VAL A 46 7.94 6.37 -4.88
CA VAL A 46 7.20 5.11 -4.88
C VAL A 46 6.17 5.04 -6.01
N ALA A 47 6.05 3.87 -6.63
CA ALA A 47 4.94 3.55 -7.53
C ALA A 47 3.79 2.95 -6.71
N LEU A 48 2.63 3.58 -6.76
CA LEU A 48 1.45 3.20 -6.00
C LEU A 48 0.35 2.69 -6.93
N ASN A 49 -0.04 1.43 -6.75
CA ASN A 49 -1.19 0.83 -7.39
C ASN A 49 -2.33 0.66 -6.38
N MET A 50 -3.53 1.15 -6.73
CA MET A 50 -4.73 1.11 -5.89
C MET A 50 -5.89 0.32 -6.53
N HIS A 51 -5.58 -0.60 -7.44
CA HIS A 51 -6.59 -1.39 -8.16
C HIS A 51 -7.54 -2.16 -7.25
N SER A 52 -7.09 -2.54 -6.06
CA SER A 52 -7.86 -3.25 -5.05
C SER A 52 -7.84 -2.52 -3.71
N GLY A 53 -8.85 -2.79 -2.89
CA GLY A 53 -9.01 -2.21 -1.56
C GLY A 53 -10.24 -1.31 -1.48
N SER A 54 -10.47 -0.76 -0.30
CA SER A 54 -11.59 0.14 -0.02
C SER A 54 -11.17 1.60 0.00
N GLY A 55 -12.12 2.53 -0.17
CA GLY A 55 -11.84 3.97 -0.06
C GLY A 55 -11.24 4.36 1.30
N LYS A 56 -11.59 3.65 2.38
CA LYS A 56 -11.00 3.81 3.71
C LYS A 56 -9.51 3.44 3.70
N GLU A 57 -9.15 2.31 3.10
CA GLU A 57 -7.75 1.84 2.99
C GLU A 57 -6.92 2.74 2.09
N HIS A 58 -7.47 3.13 0.93
CA HIS A 58 -6.78 4.02 -0.02
C HIS A 58 -6.46 5.36 0.63
N LEU A 59 -7.44 5.96 1.32
CA LEU A 59 -7.23 7.22 2.02
C LEU A 59 -6.19 7.11 3.13
N ALA A 60 -6.23 6.05 3.93
CA ALA A 60 -5.23 5.80 4.97
C ALA A 60 -3.81 5.62 4.39
N LEU A 61 -3.68 4.88 3.29
CA LEU A 61 -2.40 4.62 2.62
C LEU A 61 -1.81 5.88 2.01
N ILE A 62 -2.58 6.62 1.21
CA ILE A 62 -2.11 7.88 0.61
C ILE A 62 -1.69 8.85 1.72
N SER A 63 -2.51 9.01 2.76
CA SER A 63 -2.21 9.91 3.87
C SER A 63 -0.92 9.52 4.59
N ALA A 64 -0.67 8.21 4.78
CA ALA A 64 0.56 7.71 5.38
C ALA A 64 1.78 7.98 4.48
N LEU A 65 1.67 7.75 3.17
CA LEU A 65 2.76 8.00 2.21
C LEU A 65 3.09 9.50 2.12
N LEU A 66 2.08 10.37 2.04
CA LEU A 66 2.30 11.83 2.05
C LEU A 66 3.03 12.28 3.32
N LYS A 67 2.70 11.70 4.48
CA LYS A 67 3.39 11.97 5.76
C LYS A 67 4.87 11.54 5.75
N THR A 68 5.25 10.54 4.95
CA THR A 68 6.66 10.14 4.79
C THR A 68 7.46 11.09 3.89
N GLY A 69 6.79 11.99 3.14
CA GLY A 69 7.45 12.94 2.24
C GLY A 69 7.97 12.32 0.94
N VAL A 70 7.53 11.11 0.59
CA VAL A 70 7.90 10.44 -0.68
C VAL A 70 7.06 10.95 -1.84
N GLY A 71 7.67 11.04 -3.03
CA GLY A 71 6.96 11.22 -4.28
C GLY A 71 6.13 9.99 -4.62
N ILE A 72 4.89 10.20 -5.08
CA ILE A 72 3.96 9.12 -5.43
C ILE A 72 3.70 9.18 -6.94
N ARG A 73 3.97 8.07 -7.63
CA ARG A 73 3.55 7.84 -9.02
C ARG A 73 2.42 6.85 -9.03
N PHE A 74 1.23 7.28 -9.47
CA PHE A 74 0.10 6.37 -9.57
C PHE A 74 0.30 5.45 -10.77
N VAL A 75 0.18 4.15 -10.55
CA VAL A 75 0.34 3.15 -11.61
C VAL A 75 -0.82 2.18 -11.62
N ALA A 76 -1.14 1.68 -12.81
CA ALA A 76 -2.13 0.65 -13.04
C ALA A 76 -1.55 -0.46 -13.92
N MET A 77 -2.22 -1.61 -13.93
CA MET A 77 -1.91 -2.70 -14.85
C MET A 77 -2.88 -2.65 -16.03
N LYS A 78 -2.36 -2.62 -17.26
CA LYS A 78 -3.15 -2.71 -18.50
C LYS A 78 -2.49 -3.75 -19.40
N ASN A 79 -3.23 -4.78 -19.82
CA ASN A 79 -2.72 -5.84 -20.70
C ASN A 79 -1.42 -6.51 -20.22
N LYS A 80 -1.26 -6.70 -18.90
CA LYS A 80 -0.03 -7.21 -18.24
C LYS A 80 1.17 -6.26 -18.26
N GLU A 81 0.98 -5.02 -18.69
CA GLU A 81 1.98 -3.96 -18.62
C GLU A 81 1.62 -2.96 -17.52
N MET A 82 2.64 -2.43 -16.84
CA MET A 82 2.48 -1.34 -15.88
C MET A 82 2.43 -0.02 -16.65
N ILE A 83 1.43 0.80 -16.38
CA ILE A 83 1.30 2.15 -16.91
C ILE A 83 1.17 3.16 -15.78
N GLU A 84 1.70 4.36 -15.97
CA GLU A 84 1.48 5.51 -15.09
C GLU A 84 0.13 6.15 -15.43
N VAL A 85 -0.59 6.63 -14.41
CA VAL A 85 -1.95 7.20 -14.51
C VAL A 85 -1.95 8.65 -14.08
#